data_AF-A0A497QLL6-F1
#
_entry.id   AF-A0A497QLL6-F1
#
_cell.length_a   1.000
_cell.length_b   1.000
_cell.length_c   1.000
_cell.angle_alpha   90.00
_cell.angle_beta   90.00
_cell.angle_gamma   90.00
#
_symmetry.space_group_name_H-M   'P 1'
#
loop_
_entity.id
_entity.type
_entity.pdbx_description
1 polymer ?
#
loop_
_entity_poly.entity_id
_entity_poly.type
_entity_poly.pdbx_seq_one_letter_code
_entity_poly.pdbx_strand_id
1 'polypeptide(L)'
;MPSQLFLNKDKLKAVQSKYIDTKGELNFSYFEPVPIKKRHGKVFFTDGHHRAFLAYQLGYQTIPIEWDTDDLDWELYDICVQWCEESKISWIGDLASRILSTPDYEILWIKRCENMHREIIDKQKTT
;
A
#
# COMPACT_ATOMS: atom_id res chain seq x y z
N MET A 1 -0.67 2.99 -8.87
CA MET A 1 -1.64 1.97 -8.42
C MET A 1 -1.19 1.35 -7.09
N PRO A 2 -2.10 0.74 -6.31
CA PRO A 2 -1.74 -0.03 -5.13
C PRO A 2 -0.89 -1.27 -5.47
N SER A 3 -0.14 -1.73 -4.47
CA SER A 3 0.56 -3.02 -4.41
C SER A 3 0.10 -3.82 -3.18
N GLN A 4 -1.03 -3.42 -2.58
CA GLN A 4 -1.59 -3.99 -1.37
C GLN A 4 -3.09 -4.23 -1.56
N LEU A 5 -3.56 -5.42 -1.18
CA LEU A 5 -4.95 -5.83 -1.39
C LEU A 5 -5.93 -5.27 -0.34
N PHE A 6 -5.46 -5.01 0.88
CA PHE A 6 -6.32 -4.67 2.00
C PHE A 6 -5.74 -3.54 2.83
N LEU A 7 -6.56 -2.82 3.57
CA LEU A 7 -6.13 -1.83 4.55
C LEU A 7 -6.47 -2.31 5.95
N ASN A 8 -5.56 -2.13 6.89
CA ASN A 8 -5.85 -2.32 8.30
C ASN A 8 -6.60 -1.10 8.90
N LYS A 9 -7.74 -1.34 9.56
CA LYS A 9 -8.57 -0.29 10.18
C LYS A 9 -7.86 0.52 11.26
N ASP A 10 -7.07 -0.10 12.12
CA ASP A 10 -6.39 0.61 13.21
C ASP A 10 -5.16 1.39 12.71
N LYS A 11 -4.45 0.88 11.71
CA LYS A 11 -3.43 1.65 10.98
C LYS A 11 -4.04 2.87 10.28
N LEU A 12 -5.24 2.74 9.71
CA LEU A 12 -5.95 3.90 9.14
C LEU A 12 -6.24 4.96 10.21
N LYS A 13 -6.73 4.56 11.40
CA LYS A 13 -6.92 5.49 12.52
C LYS A 13 -5.61 6.15 12.95
N ALA A 14 -4.52 5.38 13.03
CA ALA A 14 -3.21 5.92 13.40
C ALA A 14 -2.72 6.97 12.39
N VAL A 15 -2.88 6.69 11.09
CA VAL A 15 -2.58 7.64 10.00
C VAL A 15 -3.51 8.86 10.08
N GLN A 16 -4.80 8.69 10.36
CA GLN A 16 -5.73 9.82 10.60
C GLN A 16 -5.26 10.70 11.75
N SER A 17 -4.96 10.11 12.91
CA SER A 17 -4.46 10.86 14.07
C SER A 17 -3.13 11.56 13.82
N LYS A 18 -2.27 10.99 12.96
CA LYS A 18 -0.98 11.59 12.60
C LYS A 18 -1.14 12.77 11.63
N TYR A 19 -2.01 12.65 10.62
CA TYR A 19 -2.01 13.55 9.46
C TYR A 19 -3.19 14.52 9.36
N ILE A 20 -4.26 14.31 10.12
CA ILE A 20 -5.40 15.22 10.17
C ILE A 20 -5.14 16.32 11.20
N ASP A 21 -5.37 17.58 10.82
CA ASP A 21 -5.25 18.73 11.72
C ASP A 21 -6.53 18.98 12.54
N THR A 22 -6.54 20.05 13.34
CA THR A 22 -7.70 20.41 14.18
C THR A 22 -8.94 20.84 13.38
N LYS A 23 -8.80 21.09 12.08
CA LYS A 23 -9.91 21.44 11.18
C LYS A 23 -10.46 20.23 10.42
N GLY A 24 -9.85 19.06 10.58
CA GLY A 24 -10.26 17.85 9.85
C GLY A 24 -9.63 17.73 8.46
N GLU A 25 -8.61 18.54 8.14
CA GLU A 25 -7.94 18.55 6.85
C GLU A 25 -6.58 17.83 6.92
N LEU A 26 -6.07 17.37 5.77
CA LEU A 26 -4.69 16.87 5.72
C LEU A 26 -3.70 18.00 5.93
N ASN A 27 -2.80 17.81 6.89
CA ASN A 27 -1.70 18.73 7.10
C ASN A 27 -0.50 18.34 6.22
N PHE A 28 -0.39 19.01 5.06
CA PHE A 28 0.72 18.77 4.13
C PHE A 28 2.08 19.25 4.62
N SER A 29 2.17 20.07 5.69
CA SER A 29 3.46 20.50 6.23
C SER A 29 4.29 19.37 6.83
N TYR A 30 3.65 18.26 7.21
CA TYR A 30 4.33 17.05 7.67
C TYR A 30 3.80 15.76 7.04
N PHE A 31 2.98 15.86 5.98
CA PHE A 31 2.53 14.70 5.22
C PHE A 31 3.71 14.10 4.46
N GLU A 32 4.19 12.95 4.95
CA GLU A 32 5.27 12.19 4.31
C GLU A 32 4.84 11.75 2.91
N PRO A 33 5.64 12.03 1.86
CA PRO A 33 5.38 11.54 0.52
C PRO A 33 5.12 10.04 0.47
N VAL A 34 4.31 9.62 -0.50
CA VAL A 34 4.06 8.20 -0.74
C VAL A 34 5.13 7.69 -1.69
N PRO A 35 5.95 6.71 -1.28
CA PRO A 35 7.04 6.20 -2.10
C PRO A 35 6.47 5.37 -3.26
N ILE A 36 7.02 5.60 -4.45
CA ILE A 36 6.61 4.95 -5.69
C ILE A 36 7.82 4.37 -6.44
N LYS A 37 7.55 3.30 -7.19
CA LYS A 37 8.45 2.84 -8.25
C LYS A 37 7.72 2.66 -9.57
N LYS A 38 8.49 2.59 -10.65
CA LYS A 38 8.01 2.29 -12.00
C LYS A 38 8.63 1.00 -12.49
N ARG A 39 7.79 0.06 -12.94
CA ARG A 39 8.24 -1.18 -13.57
C ARG A 39 7.20 -1.70 -14.55
N HIS A 40 7.65 -2.31 -15.66
CA HIS A 40 6.77 -2.81 -16.72
C HIS A 40 5.73 -1.78 -17.20
N GLY A 41 6.15 -0.51 -17.28
CA GLY A 41 5.28 0.62 -17.67
C GLY A 41 4.30 1.10 -16.59
N LYS A 42 4.21 0.43 -15.44
CA LYS A 42 3.27 0.75 -14.35
C LYS A 42 3.98 1.50 -13.23
N VAL A 43 3.31 2.51 -12.66
CA VAL A 43 3.74 3.20 -11.44
C VAL A 43 2.91 2.69 -10.28
N PHE A 44 3.55 2.20 -9.23
CA PHE A 44 2.90 1.62 -8.06
C PHE A 44 3.51 2.13 -6.76
N PHE A 45 2.72 2.10 -5.68
CA PHE A 45 3.17 2.44 -4.33
C PHE A 45 4.03 1.30 -3.78
N THR A 46 5.19 1.60 -3.21
CA THR A 46 5.98 0.60 -2.48
C THR A 46 5.56 0.52 -1.02
N ASP A 47 5.13 1.66 -0.46
CA ASP A 47 4.50 1.78 0.86
C ASP A 47 3.51 2.97 0.85
N GLY A 48 2.88 3.27 1.98
CA GLY A 48 2.07 4.48 2.17
C GLY A 48 0.62 4.34 1.71
N HIS A 49 0.12 3.12 1.44
CA HIS A 49 -1.24 2.87 0.96
C HIS A 49 -2.31 3.43 1.91
N HIS A 50 -2.09 3.34 3.22
CA HIS A 50 -2.96 3.94 4.23
C HIS A 50 -2.99 5.48 4.15
N ARG A 51 -1.83 6.13 3.90
CA ARG A 51 -1.73 7.58 3.74
C ARG A 51 -2.42 8.04 2.46
N ALA A 52 -2.13 7.35 1.35
CA ALA A 52 -2.76 7.61 0.06
C ALA A 52 -4.28 7.44 0.13
N PHE A 53 -4.75 6.39 0.80
CA PHE A 53 -6.17 6.14 0.96
C PHE A 53 -6.84 7.19 1.84
N LEU A 54 -6.19 7.62 2.93
CA LEU A 54 -6.72 8.71 3.76
C LEU A 54 -6.93 10.00 2.94
N ALA A 55 -5.95 10.38 2.13
CA ALA A 55 -6.07 11.56 1.27
C ALA A 55 -7.25 11.44 0.30
N TYR A 56 -7.41 10.28 -0.32
CA TYR A 56 -8.57 9.98 -1.16
C TYR A 56 -9.89 10.10 -0.39
N GLN A 57 -9.98 9.53 0.82
CA GLN A 57 -11.19 9.60 1.64
C GLN A 57 -11.58 11.04 2.01
N LEU A 58 -10.61 11.93 2.14
CA LEU A 58 -10.82 13.36 2.42
C LEU A 58 -11.08 14.19 1.14
N GLY A 59 -11.14 13.55 -0.03
CA GLY A 59 -11.47 14.19 -1.30
C GLY A 59 -10.29 14.83 -2.04
N TYR A 60 -9.05 14.63 -1.57
CA TYR A 60 -7.87 15.12 -2.28
C TYR A 60 -7.63 14.31 -3.56
N GLN A 61 -7.44 15.02 -4.68
CA GLN A 61 -7.17 14.41 -5.99
C GLN A 61 -5.68 14.09 -6.22
N THR A 62 -4.80 14.75 -5.47
CA THR A 62 -3.35 14.62 -5.59
C THR A 62 -2.71 14.51 -4.22
N ILE A 63 -1.60 13.79 -4.14
CA ILE A 63 -0.78 13.63 -2.94
C ILE A 63 0.70 13.82 -3.27
N PRO A 64 1.54 14.23 -2.29
CA PRO A 64 2.98 14.17 -2.44
C PRO A 64 3.46 12.73 -2.66
N ILE A 65 4.38 12.57 -3.60
CA ILE A 65 5.02 11.29 -3.94
C ILE A 65 6.53 11.47 -4.00
N GLU A 66 7.25 10.37 -3.80
CA GLU A 66 8.69 10.33 -3.98
C GLU A 66 9.10 9.05 -4.71
N TRP A 67 10.19 9.11 -5.47
CA TRP A 67 10.75 7.91 -6.08
C TRP A 67 11.51 7.14 -5.01
N ASP A 68 11.05 5.92 -4.74
CA ASP A 68 11.72 5.02 -3.82
C ASP A 68 13.08 4.62 -4.40
N THR A 69 14.15 4.92 -3.67
CA THR A 69 15.53 4.66 -4.06
C THR A 69 16.09 3.35 -3.50
N ASP A 70 15.35 2.67 -2.64
CA ASP A 70 15.83 1.45 -1.99
C ASP A 70 15.94 0.30 -3.00
N ASP A 71 16.88 -0.59 -2.77
CA ASP A 71 16.98 -1.84 -3.53
C ASP A 71 15.91 -2.80 -3.01
N LEU A 72 14.89 -3.02 -3.84
CA LEU A 72 13.70 -3.78 -3.45
C LEU A 72 13.69 -5.14 -4.15
N ASP A 73 13.12 -6.14 -3.47
CA ASP A 73 12.82 -7.41 -4.10
C ASP A 73 11.70 -7.22 -5.12
N TRP A 74 12.14 -7.14 -6.36
CA TRP A 74 11.34 -6.96 -7.54
C TRP A 74 10.32 -8.09 -7.74
N GLU A 75 10.66 -9.34 -7.42
CA GLU A 75 9.72 -10.46 -7.58
C GLU A 75 8.54 -10.33 -6.61
N LEU A 76 8.79 -9.91 -5.36
CA LEU A 76 7.72 -9.62 -4.39
C LEU A 76 6.73 -8.58 -4.91
N TYR A 77 7.24 -7.45 -5.42
CA TYR A 77 6.38 -6.36 -5.89
C TYR A 77 5.63 -6.70 -7.17
N ASP A 78 6.21 -7.47 -8.10
CA ASP A 78 5.50 -7.93 -9.29
C ASP A 78 4.29 -8.78 -8.91
N ILE A 79 4.45 -9.71 -7.96
CA ILE A 79 3.35 -10.56 -7.48
C ILE A 79 2.28 -9.73 -6.77
N CYS A 80 2.68 -8.79 -5.91
CA CYS A 80 1.77 -7.89 -5.21
C CYS A 80 0.95 -7.01 -6.17
N VAL A 81 1.60 -6.47 -7.21
CA VAL A 81 0.94 -5.70 -8.27
C VAL A 81 -0.01 -6.60 -9.06
N GLN A 82 0.43 -7.81 -9.45
CA GLN A 82 -0.41 -8.77 -10.16
C GLN A 82 -1.67 -9.14 -9.36
N TRP A 83 -1.54 -9.41 -8.05
CA TRP A 83 -2.70 -9.68 -7.20
C TRP A 83 -3.70 -8.53 -7.19
N CYS A 84 -3.22 -7.28 -7.20
CA CYS A 84 -4.07 -6.11 -7.30
C CYS A 84 -4.84 -6.10 -8.63
N GLU A 85 -4.16 -6.37 -9.75
CA GLU A 85 -4.79 -6.42 -11.08
C GLU A 85 -5.86 -7.51 -11.18
N GLU A 86 -5.54 -8.73 -10.73
CA GLU A 86 -6.48 -9.85 -10.67
C GLU A 86 -7.70 -9.53 -9.79
N SER A 87 -7.48 -8.73 -8.74
CA SER A 87 -8.51 -8.24 -7.82
C SER A 87 -9.23 -6.98 -8.31
N LYS A 88 -8.94 -6.50 -9.53
CA LYS A 88 -9.47 -5.26 -10.12
C LYS A 88 -9.20 -4.01 -9.27
N ILE A 89 -8.02 -3.96 -8.64
CA ILE A 89 -7.50 -2.82 -7.88
C ILE A 89 -6.50 -2.10 -8.77
N SER A 90 -6.90 -0.96 -9.32
CA SER A 90 -6.12 -0.17 -10.28
C SER A 90 -5.76 1.22 -9.74
N TRP A 91 -6.53 1.72 -8.76
CA TRP A 91 -6.27 3.00 -8.11
C TRP A 91 -6.64 2.92 -6.62
N ILE A 92 -6.26 3.94 -5.84
CA ILE A 92 -6.30 3.84 -4.37
C ILE A 92 -7.72 3.69 -3.80
N GLY A 93 -8.73 4.28 -4.44
CA GLY A 93 -10.11 4.19 -3.97
C GLY A 93 -10.76 2.82 -4.16
N ASP A 94 -10.18 1.93 -4.98
CA ASP A 94 -10.62 0.53 -5.08
C ASP A 94 -10.42 -0.23 -3.73
N LEU A 95 -9.65 0.34 -2.80
CA LEU A 95 -9.48 -0.20 -1.45
C LEU A 95 -10.62 0.18 -0.48
N ALA A 96 -11.60 1.00 -0.88
CA ALA A 96 -12.65 1.48 0.01
C ALA A 96 -13.50 0.36 0.62
N SER A 97 -13.72 -0.73 -0.11
CA SER A 97 -14.43 -1.92 0.36
C SER A 97 -13.50 -3.00 0.92
N ARG A 98 -12.22 -2.68 1.15
CA ARG A 98 -11.15 -3.65 1.49
C ARG A 98 -10.45 -3.29 2.80
N ILE A 99 -11.19 -2.71 3.75
CA ILE A 99 -10.70 -2.33 5.08
C ILE A 99 -11.04 -3.45 6.06
N LEU A 100 -10.01 -4.04 6.66
CA LEU A 100 -10.09 -5.19 7.54
C LEU A 100 -9.85 -4.83 9.01
N SER A 101 -10.38 -5.66 9.91
CA SER A 101 -9.96 -5.69 11.30
C SER A 101 -8.48 -6.04 11.42
N THR A 102 -7.84 -5.73 12.55
CA THR A 102 -6.43 -6.10 12.75
C THR A 102 -6.17 -7.60 12.65
N PRO A 103 -6.97 -8.48 13.29
CA PRO A 103 -6.84 -9.93 13.11
C PRO A 103 -7.01 -10.40 11.66
N ASP A 104 -8.01 -9.88 10.94
CA ASP A 104 -8.25 -10.31 9.56
C ASP A 104 -7.16 -9.81 8.62
N TYR A 105 -6.66 -8.58 8.82
CA TYR A 105 -5.55 -8.03 8.05
C TYR A 105 -4.28 -8.86 8.24
N GLU A 106 -4.01 -9.29 9.47
CA GLU A 106 -2.87 -10.16 9.79
C GLU A 106 -2.94 -11.46 8.99
N ILE A 107 -4.11 -12.07 8.89
CA ILE A 107 -4.29 -13.36 8.20
C ILE A 107 -4.35 -13.17 6.67
N LEU A 108 -5.18 -12.27 6.18
CA LEU A 108 -5.51 -12.15 4.76
C LEU A 108 -4.46 -11.38 3.97
N TRP A 109 -3.65 -10.55 4.64
CA TRP A 109 -2.60 -9.77 3.99
C TRP A 109 -1.21 -10.14 4.48
N ILE A 110 -0.92 -9.96 5.77
CA ILE A 110 0.45 -10.14 6.29
C ILE A 110 0.94 -11.58 6.08
N LYS A 111 0.20 -12.57 6.59
CA LYS A 111 0.58 -13.98 6.40
C LYS A 111 0.62 -14.39 4.93
N ARG A 112 -0.24 -13.82 4.08
CA ARG A 112 -0.22 -14.07 2.63
C ARG A 112 1.09 -13.60 2.00
N CYS A 113 1.52 -12.37 2.31
CA CYS A 113 2.80 -11.83 1.85
C CYS A 113 4.00 -12.62 2.40
N GLU A 114 3.96 -12.98 3.69
CA GLU A 114 5.02 -13.78 4.31
C GLU A 114 5.15 -15.18 3.68
N ASN A 115 4.02 -15.85 3.41
CA ASN A 115 4.01 -17.15 2.74
C ASN A 115 4.64 -17.05 1.36
N MET A 116 4.21 -16.05 0.57
CA MET A 116 4.74 -15.81 -0.76
C MET A 116 6.24 -15.49 -0.75
N HIS A 117 6.70 -14.68 0.19
CA HIS A 117 8.13 -14.38 0.35
C HIS A 117 8.96 -15.63 0.68
N ARG A 118 8.46 -16.50 1.57
CA ARG A 118 9.13 -17.78 1.86
C ARG A 118 9.22 -18.68 0.62
N GLU A 119 8.14 -18.77 -0.17
CA GLU A 119 8.13 -19.56 -1.41
C GLU A 119 9.16 -19.08 -2.43
N ILE A 120 9.36 -17.76 -2.57
CA ILE A 120 10.40 -17.20 -3.45
C ILE A 120 11.80 -17.58 -2.95
N ILE A 121 12.07 -17.36 -1.66
CA ILE A 121 13.37 -17.70 -1.06
C ILE A 121 13.69 -19.18 -1.26
N ASP A 122 12.72 -20.08 -1.07
CA ASP A 122 12.96 -21.52 -1.19
C ASP A 122 13.18 -21.96 -2.65
N LYS A 123 12.55 -21.31 -3.63
CA LYS A 123 12.86 -21.50 -5.07
C LYS A 123 14.28 -21.06 -5.41
N GLN A 124 14.73 -19.95 -4.86
CA GLN A 124 16.09 -19.43 -5.09
C GLN A 124 17.17 -20.34 -4.49
N LYS A 125 16.88 -21.09 -3.41
CA LYS A 125 17.82 -22.07 -2.83
C LYS A 125 17.91 -23.38 -3.61
N THR A 126 16.92 -23.69 -4.44
CA THR A 126 16.81 -24.95 -5.19
C THR A 126 17.25 -24.81 -6.65
N THR A 127 17.66 -23.61 -7.07
CA THR A 127 18.20 -23.25 -8.39
C THR A 127 19.70 -23.03 -8.29
#